data_AF-A0A016WBB0-F1
#
_entry.id   AF-A0A016WBB0-F1
#
_cell.length_a   1.000
_cell.length_b   1.000
_cell.length_c   1.000
_cell.angle_alpha   90.00
_cell.angle_beta   90.00
_cell.angle_gamma   90.00
#
_symmetry.space_group_name_H-M   'P 1'
#
loop_
_entity.id
_entity.type
_entity.pdbx_description
1 polymer ?
#
loop_
_entity_poly.entity_id
_entity_poly.type
_entity_poly.pdbx_seq_one_letter_code
_entity_poly.pdbx_strand_id
1 'polypeptide(L)'
;MDEIDVAIHLEPMAEAIKELKEKIEFCLLSLNAKVDGIAQLTNERWHCVQQILDVLLERTKPRSNCVFCTVEDNKDQHPTGRCCKYPDAVSRAVQAAALGLCERCLQPKHVEDCGVSCPICTRNHNVLLCPNRGTQAVPMYKRRKI
;
A
#
# COMPACT_ATOMS: atom_id res chain seq x y z
N MET A 1 -34.98 52.37 -54.60
CA MET A 1 -35.07 51.34 -53.55
C MET A 1 -34.90 52.12 -52.27
N ASP A 2 -36.01 52.40 -51.60
CA ASP A 2 -36.06 53.36 -50.50
C ASP A 2 -35.31 52.82 -49.28
N GLU A 3 -34.70 53.71 -48.48
CA GLU A 3 -34.02 53.36 -47.20
C GLU A 3 -34.89 52.48 -46.28
N ILE A 4 -36.21 52.61 -46.41
CA ILE A 4 -37.22 51.85 -45.67
C ILE A 4 -37.24 50.37 -46.07
N ASP A 5 -37.09 50.04 -47.36
CA ASP A 5 -37.02 48.64 -47.84
C ASP A 5 -35.72 47.94 -47.37
N VAL A 6 -34.63 48.69 -47.29
CA VAL A 6 -33.33 48.18 -46.82
C VAL A 6 -33.35 47.94 -45.30
N ALA A 7 -34.00 48.82 -44.53
CA ALA A 7 -34.18 48.67 -43.09
C ALA A 7 -35.04 47.43 -42.72
N ILE A 8 -36.13 47.17 -43.46
CA ILE A 8 -37.04 46.02 -43.25
C ILE A 8 -36.29 44.67 -43.37
N HIS A 9 -35.25 44.61 -44.19
CA HIS A 9 -34.47 43.37 -44.40
C HIS A 9 -33.23 43.26 -43.50
N LEU A 10 -32.59 44.37 -43.13
CA LEU A 10 -31.38 44.34 -42.29
C LEU A 10 -31.65 44.11 -40.81
N GLU A 11 -32.77 44.62 -40.28
CA GLU A 11 -33.09 44.54 -38.85
C GLU A 11 -33.35 43.10 -38.36
N PRO A 12 -34.10 42.24 -39.08
CA PRO A 12 -34.23 40.82 -38.73
C PRO A 12 -32.91 40.06 -38.79
N MET A 13 -32.01 40.43 -39.72
CA MET A 13 -30.69 39.82 -39.82
C MET A 13 -29.81 40.19 -38.62
N ALA A 14 -29.85 41.45 -38.18
CA ALA A 14 -29.12 41.91 -37.01
C ALA A 14 -29.58 41.18 -35.73
N GLU A 15 -30.89 41.00 -35.55
CA GLU A 15 -31.43 40.23 -34.42
C GLU A 15 -31.05 38.74 -34.49
N ALA A 16 -31.09 38.11 -35.66
CA ALA A 16 -30.65 36.73 -35.83
C ALA A 16 -29.15 36.55 -35.51
N ILE A 17 -28.30 37.51 -35.89
CA ILE A 17 -26.86 37.50 -35.55
C ILE A 17 -26.68 37.63 -34.03
N LYS A 18 -27.45 38.50 -33.38
CA LYS A 18 -27.39 38.68 -31.92
C LYS A 18 -27.83 37.41 -31.19
N GLU A 19 -28.94 36.81 -31.58
CA GLU A 19 -29.42 35.54 -31.01
C GLU A 19 -28.40 34.41 -31.20
N LEU A 20 -27.78 34.33 -32.38
CA LEU A 20 -26.73 33.35 -32.65
C LEU A 20 -25.51 33.56 -31.74
N LYS A 21 -25.09 34.82 -31.54
CA LYS A 21 -23.99 35.17 -30.64
C LYS A 21 -24.28 34.75 -29.21
N GLU A 22 -25.48 35.04 -28.70
CA GLU A 22 -25.91 34.64 -27.35
C GLU A 22 -25.92 33.11 -27.19
N LYS A 23 -26.41 32.38 -28.20
CA LYS A 23 -26.35 30.90 -28.20
C LYS A 23 -24.92 30.38 -28.20
N ILE A 24 -24.02 30.99 -28.97
CA ILE A 24 -22.59 30.61 -28.99
C ILE A 24 -21.95 30.86 -27.63
N GLU A 25 -22.19 32.02 -27.01
CA GLU A 25 -21.67 32.34 -25.67
C GLU A 25 -22.18 31.34 -24.63
N PHE A 26 -23.47 31.02 -24.65
CA PHE A 26 -24.05 30.00 -23.78
C PHE A 26 -23.44 28.62 -24.01
N CYS A 27 -23.26 28.22 -25.28
CA CYS A 27 -22.61 26.96 -25.63
C CYS A 27 -21.16 26.91 -25.12
N LEU A 28 -20.40 27.99 -25.27
CA LEU A 28 -19.02 28.07 -24.77
C LEU A 28 -18.95 27.93 -23.25
N LEU A 29 -19.83 28.60 -22.51
CA LEU A 29 -19.90 28.48 -21.05
C LEU A 29 -20.26 27.05 -20.63
N SER A 30 -21.25 26.44 -21.29
CA SER A 30 -21.66 25.06 -21.02
C SER A 30 -20.54 24.06 -21.33
N LEU A 31 -19.80 24.27 -22.42
CA LEU A 31 -18.65 23.44 -22.80
C LEU A 31 -17.51 23.57 -21.78
N ASN A 32 -17.15 24.77 -21.37
CA ASN A 32 -16.12 24.99 -20.36
C ASN A 32 -16.46 24.28 -19.05
N ALA A 33 -17.70 24.42 -18.57
CA ALA A 33 -18.15 23.73 -17.36
C ALA A 33 -18.05 22.19 -17.48
N LYS A 34 -18.37 21.63 -18.66
CA LYS A 34 -18.23 20.19 -18.92
C LYS A 34 -16.76 19.76 -18.97
N VAL A 35 -15.89 20.56 -19.59
CA VAL A 35 -14.44 20.29 -19.64
C VAL A 35 -13.84 20.32 -18.25
N ASP A 36 -14.19 21.32 -17.43
CA ASP A 36 -13.75 21.41 -16.04
C ASP A 36 -14.24 20.22 -15.22
N GLY A 37 -15.49 19.80 -15.41
CA GLY A 37 -16.04 18.61 -14.76
C GLY A 37 -15.30 17.32 -15.16
N ILE A 38 -14.95 17.16 -16.44
CA ILE A 38 -14.16 16.02 -16.91
C ILE A 38 -12.74 16.05 -16.30
N ALA A 39 -12.12 17.24 -16.25
CA ALA A 39 -10.79 17.41 -15.67
C ALA A 39 -10.80 17.03 -14.17
N GLN A 40 -11.79 17.49 -13.41
CA GLN A 40 -11.96 17.14 -12.00
C GLN A 40 -12.12 15.63 -11.79
N LEU A 41 -13.07 15.00 -12.50
CA LEU A 41 -13.30 13.55 -12.41
C LEU A 41 -12.06 12.73 -12.78
N THR A 42 -11.30 13.19 -13.78
CA THR A 42 -10.06 12.52 -14.20
C THR A 42 -8.99 12.63 -13.12
N ASN A 43 -8.86 13.81 -12.50
CA ASN A 43 -7.89 14.04 -11.44
C ASN A 43 -8.21 13.22 -10.18
N GLU A 44 -9.49 13.17 -9.78
CA GLU A 44 -9.94 12.33 -8.66
C GLU A 44 -9.66 10.84 -8.89
N ARG A 45 -9.96 10.34 -10.09
CA ARG A 45 -9.65 8.96 -10.48
C ARG A 45 -8.16 8.69 -10.47
N TRP A 46 -7.35 9.62 -10.97
CA TRP A 46 -5.90 9.52 -10.94
C TRP A 46 -5.38 9.38 -9.51
N HIS A 47 -5.86 10.22 -8.57
CA HIS A 47 -5.49 10.12 -7.17
C HIS A 47 -5.89 8.79 -6.53
N CYS A 48 -7.08 8.28 -6.85
CA CYS A 48 -7.53 6.97 -6.37
C CYS A 48 -6.60 5.84 -6.88
N VAL A 49 -6.26 5.85 -8.17
CA VAL A 49 -5.34 4.87 -8.77
C VAL A 49 -3.95 4.94 -8.12
N GLN A 50 -3.42 6.15 -7.90
CA GLN A 50 -2.13 6.33 -7.22
C GLN A 50 -2.15 5.72 -5.81
N GLN A 51 -3.18 5.99 -5.01
CA GLN A 51 -3.32 5.41 -3.67
C GLN A 51 -3.40 3.87 -3.70
N ILE A 52 -4.12 3.30 -4.66
CA ILE A 52 -4.20 1.85 -4.83
C ILE A 52 -2.82 1.28 -5.15
N LEU A 53 -2.08 1.91 -6.07
CA LEU A 53 -0.75 1.48 -6.45
C LEU A 53 0.23 1.54 -5.28
N ASP A 54 0.21 2.61 -4.48
CA ASP A 54 1.06 2.73 -3.29
C ASP A 54 0.80 1.58 -2.30
N VAL A 55 -0.47 1.27 -2.04
CA VAL A 55 -0.86 0.16 -1.15
C VAL A 55 -0.40 -1.18 -1.71
N LEU A 56 -0.53 -1.40 -3.01
CA LEU A 56 -0.07 -2.63 -3.65
C LEU A 56 1.45 -2.76 -3.59
N LEU A 57 2.20 -1.69 -3.85
CA LEU A 57 3.65 -1.67 -3.76
C LEU A 57 4.11 -2.03 -2.35
N GLU A 58 3.54 -1.41 -1.30
CA GLU A 58 3.87 -1.74 0.08
C GLU A 58 3.57 -3.20 0.46
N ARG A 59 2.44 -3.75 -0.01
CA ARG A 59 2.04 -5.14 0.29
C ARG A 59 2.85 -6.18 -0.47
N THR A 60 3.33 -5.84 -1.66
CA THR A 60 4.09 -6.73 -2.54
C THR A 60 5.60 -6.65 -2.34
N LYS A 61 6.09 -5.76 -1.46
CA LYS A 61 7.50 -5.73 -1.07
C LYS A 61 7.95 -7.15 -0.67
N PRO A 62 9.00 -7.68 -1.31
CA PRO A 62 9.50 -9.01 -1.01
C PRO A 62 9.96 -9.05 0.46
N ARG A 63 9.58 -10.12 1.16
CA ARG A 63 9.95 -10.36 2.56
C ARG A 63 10.72 -11.67 2.63
N SER A 64 11.80 -11.67 3.42
CA SER A 64 12.54 -12.88 3.73
C SER A 64 11.71 -13.81 4.60
N ASN A 65 11.79 -15.13 4.35
CA ASN A 65 11.16 -16.14 5.22
C ASN A 65 11.86 -16.23 6.59
N CYS A 66 13.09 -15.73 6.68
CA CYS A 66 13.84 -15.61 7.90
C CYS A 66 13.83 -14.15 8.38
N VAL A 67 13.25 -13.92 9.55
CA VAL A 67 13.19 -12.60 10.20
C VAL A 67 14.60 -12.02 10.48
N PHE A 68 15.62 -12.87 10.56
CA PHE A 68 17.00 -12.44 10.84
C PHE A 68 17.83 -12.10 9.59
N CYS A 69 17.39 -12.52 8.40
CA CYS A 69 18.10 -12.33 7.15
C CYS A 69 17.36 -11.36 6.22
N THR A 70 18.09 -10.61 5.40
CA THR A 70 17.51 -9.86 4.29
C THR A 70 16.99 -10.82 3.22
N VAL A 71 16.19 -10.29 2.28
CA VAL A 71 15.71 -11.07 1.11
C VAL A 71 16.89 -11.64 0.32
N GLU A 72 17.97 -10.86 0.18
CA GLU A 72 19.19 -11.23 -0.54
C GLU A 72 19.99 -12.33 0.16
N ASP A 73 20.00 -12.33 1.50
CA ASP A 73 20.69 -13.33 2.33
C ASP A 73 19.89 -14.64 2.45
N ASN A 74 18.57 -14.63 2.22
CA ASN A 74 17.67 -15.78 2.36
C ASN A 74 17.42 -16.52 1.03
N LYS A 75 18.49 -16.79 0.25
CA LYS A 75 18.39 -17.41 -1.10
C LYS A 75 17.79 -18.82 -1.09
N ASP A 76 18.02 -19.56 -0.03
CA ASP A 76 17.53 -20.92 0.22
C ASP A 76 16.13 -20.95 0.88
N GLN A 77 15.51 -19.78 1.07
CA GLN A 77 14.16 -19.65 1.61
C GLN A 77 13.94 -20.27 3.00
N HIS A 78 15.01 -20.39 3.81
CA HIS A 78 14.92 -21.02 5.12
C HIS A 78 14.02 -20.22 6.08
N PRO A 79 13.23 -20.89 6.95
CA PRO A 79 12.51 -20.22 8.01
C PRO A 79 13.46 -19.75 9.12
N THR A 80 13.05 -18.73 9.89
CA THR A 80 13.82 -18.16 11.03
C THR A 80 14.36 -19.22 12.00
N GLY A 81 13.60 -20.29 12.24
CA GLY A 81 14.01 -21.40 13.12
C GLY A 81 15.23 -22.18 12.64
N ARG A 82 15.53 -22.17 11.34
CA ARG A 82 16.60 -22.95 10.68
C ARG A 82 17.69 -22.07 10.06
N CYS A 83 17.77 -20.80 10.47
CA CYS A 83 18.83 -19.91 9.98
C CYS A 83 20.21 -20.46 10.35
N CYS A 84 21.06 -20.70 9.35
CA CYS A 84 22.42 -21.20 9.53
C CYS A 84 23.40 -20.11 9.99
N LYS A 85 23.12 -18.83 9.66
CA LYS A 85 23.92 -17.66 10.09
C LYS A 85 23.78 -17.38 11.59
N TYR A 86 22.62 -17.70 12.16
CA TYR A 86 22.31 -17.51 13.59
C TYR A 86 21.82 -18.83 14.22
N PRO A 87 22.74 -19.79 14.44
CA PRO A 87 22.37 -21.15 14.83
C PRO A 87 21.88 -21.24 16.28
N ASP A 88 22.46 -20.46 17.18
CA ASP A 88 22.23 -20.51 18.63
C ASP A 88 21.30 -19.38 19.13
N ALA A 89 20.85 -19.51 20.39
CA ALA A 89 19.92 -18.57 21.00
C ALA A 89 20.53 -17.16 21.20
N VAL A 90 21.83 -17.08 21.50
CA VAL A 90 22.51 -15.80 21.78
C VAL A 90 22.69 -15.02 20.49
N SER A 91 23.19 -15.64 19.42
CA SER A 91 23.33 -14.97 18.12
C SER A 91 21.99 -14.47 17.57
N ARG A 92 20.91 -15.23 17.77
CA ARG A 92 19.56 -14.79 17.41
C ARG A 92 19.08 -13.60 18.24
N ALA A 93 19.37 -13.57 19.54
CA ALA A 93 18.97 -12.46 20.41
C ALA A 93 19.72 -11.17 20.04
N VAL A 94 21.03 -11.28 19.79
CA VAL A 94 21.86 -10.15 19.32
C VAL A 94 21.32 -9.63 17.98
N GLN A 95 21.00 -10.52 17.04
CA GLN A 95 20.45 -10.10 15.75
C GLN A 95 19.05 -9.50 15.88
N ALA A 96 18.19 -10.04 16.75
CA ALA A 96 16.88 -9.45 17.03
C ALA A 96 17.02 -8.03 17.59
N ALA A 97 17.96 -7.80 18.51
CA ALA A 97 18.26 -6.48 19.05
C ALA A 97 18.81 -5.53 17.98
N ALA A 98 19.75 -5.99 17.14
CA ALA A 98 20.33 -5.21 16.05
C ALA A 98 19.28 -4.78 15.01
N LEU A 99 18.30 -5.63 14.73
CA LEU A 99 17.17 -5.33 13.84
C LEU A 99 16.04 -4.53 14.52
N GLY A 100 16.20 -4.17 15.79
CA GLY A 100 15.18 -3.43 16.54
C GLY A 100 13.87 -4.21 16.65
N LEU A 101 13.94 -5.52 16.89
CA LEU A 101 12.78 -6.38 17.09
C LEU A 101 12.44 -6.55 18.56
N CYS A 102 11.17 -6.81 18.85
CA CYS A 102 10.71 -7.24 20.14
C CYS A 102 11.21 -8.67 20.42
N GLU A 103 11.93 -8.86 21.53
CA GLU A 103 12.51 -10.16 21.91
C GLU A 103 11.44 -11.23 22.22
N ARG A 104 10.17 -10.84 22.39
CA ARG A 104 9.06 -11.74 22.73
C ARG A 104 8.33 -12.24 21.48
N CYS A 105 7.90 -11.34 20.60
CA CYS A 105 7.10 -11.68 19.41
C CYS A 105 7.89 -11.64 18.09
N LEU A 106 9.13 -11.15 18.09
CA LEU A 106 9.98 -10.93 16.90
C LEU A 106 9.35 -10.02 15.82
N GLN A 107 8.39 -9.18 16.21
CA GLN A 107 7.87 -8.06 15.41
C GLN A 107 8.72 -6.81 15.65
N PRO A 108 8.57 -5.73 14.85
CA PRO A 108 9.21 -4.46 15.13
C PRO A 108 9.00 -4.03 16.59
N LYS A 109 10.04 -3.49 17.22
CA LYS A 109 10.01 -3.11 18.63
C LYS A 109 8.85 -2.16 18.91
N HIS A 110 8.10 -2.47 19.95
CA HIS A 110 6.90 -1.76 20.36
C HIS A 110 6.91 -1.53 21.88
N VAL A 111 6.17 -0.53 22.34
CA VAL A 111 6.06 -0.17 23.76
C VAL A 111 5.02 -1.05 24.47
N GLU A 112 3.99 -1.48 23.76
CA GLU A 112 2.88 -2.26 24.33
C GLU A 112 3.31 -3.68 24.73
N ASP A 113 2.60 -4.28 25.68
CA ASP A 113 2.81 -5.68 26.02
C ASP A 113 2.21 -6.59 24.94
N CYS A 114 3.07 -7.32 24.20
CA CYS A 114 2.62 -8.30 23.21
C CYS A 114 2.02 -9.58 23.81
N GLY A 115 2.08 -9.79 25.13
CA GLY A 115 1.52 -10.97 25.80
C GLY A 115 2.24 -12.29 25.50
N VAL A 116 3.30 -12.29 24.68
CA VAL A 116 4.02 -13.51 24.30
C VAL A 116 4.99 -13.93 25.40
N SER A 117 4.89 -15.18 25.86
CA SER A 117 5.86 -15.81 26.77
C SER A 117 6.41 -17.09 26.16
N CYS A 118 7.59 -17.50 26.59
CA CYS A 118 8.24 -18.70 26.07
C CYS A 118 7.50 -19.95 26.56
N PRO A 119 7.01 -20.84 25.67
CA PRO A 119 6.31 -22.05 26.09
C PRO A 119 7.23 -23.09 26.77
N ILE A 120 8.55 -22.95 26.62
CA ILE A 120 9.53 -23.91 27.17
C ILE A 120 9.88 -23.57 28.62
N CYS A 121 10.13 -22.30 28.92
CA CYS A 121 10.62 -21.88 30.24
C CYS A 121 9.81 -20.73 30.87
N THR A 122 8.65 -20.40 30.29
CA THR A 122 7.67 -19.40 30.76
C THR A 122 8.18 -17.96 30.96
N ARG A 123 9.41 -17.66 30.51
CA ARG A 123 10.02 -16.32 30.58
C ARG A 123 9.60 -15.44 29.40
N ASN A 124 9.86 -14.14 29.53
CA ASN A 124 9.51 -13.09 28.57
C ASN A 124 10.46 -13.06 27.36
N HIS A 125 10.49 -14.11 26.55
CA HIS A 125 11.20 -14.15 25.27
C HIS A 125 10.51 -15.07 24.27
N ASN A 126 10.84 -14.91 22.99
CA ASN A 126 10.39 -15.78 21.92
C ASN A 126 11.03 -17.16 22.05
N VAL A 127 10.28 -18.23 21.76
CA VAL A 127 10.81 -19.61 21.79
C VAL A 127 12.10 -19.79 21.00
N LEU A 128 12.28 -19.05 19.89
CA LEU A 128 13.50 -19.10 19.06
C LEU A 128 14.74 -18.54 19.75
N LEU A 129 14.57 -17.71 20.78
CA LEU A 129 15.63 -17.14 21.61
C LEU A 129 15.83 -17.93 22.91
N CYS A 130 15.09 -19.03 23.12
CA CYS A 130 15.18 -19.80 24.34
C CYS A 130 16.44 -20.69 24.33
N PRO A 131 17.36 -20.57 25.32
CA PRO A 131 18.53 -21.45 25.43
C PRO A 131 18.15 -22.93 25.56
N ASN A 132 17.01 -23.21 26.19
CA ASN A 132 16.49 -24.57 26.40
C ASN A 132 15.79 -25.16 25.16
N ARG A 133 15.73 -24.44 24.04
CA ARG A 133 15.12 -24.97 22.81
C ARG A 133 15.91 -26.14 22.22
N GLY A 134 17.24 -26.11 22.32
CA GLY A 134 18.11 -27.17 21.80
C GLY A 134 18.06 -28.47 22.60
N THR A 135 17.67 -28.41 23.87
CA THR A 135 17.61 -29.58 24.76
C THR A 135 16.30 -30.35 24.65
N GLN A 136 15.26 -29.78 24.03
CA GLN A 136 13.96 -30.41 23.77
C GLN A 136 13.77 -30.81 22.29
N ALA A 137 14.82 -31.23 21.59
CA ALA A 137 14.69 -31.84 20.27
C ALA A 137 14.04 -33.24 20.39
N VAL A 138 12.78 -33.29 20.79
CA VAL A 138 11.93 -34.47 20.64
C VAL A 138 11.61 -34.57 19.14
N PRO A 139 11.82 -35.73 18.48
CA PRO A 139 11.51 -35.86 17.07
C PRO A 139 9.99 -35.71 16.89
N MET A 140 9.53 -34.62 16.28
CA MET A 140 8.14 -34.45 15.88
C MET A 140 7.83 -35.33 14.66
N TYR A 141 7.81 -36.65 14.84
CA TYR A 141 7.08 -37.55 13.94
C TYR A 141 5.59 -37.50 14.29
N LYS A 142 4.89 -36.41 13.95
CA LYS A 142 3.44 -36.47 13.87
C LYS A 142 3.04 -37.20 12.59
N ARG A 143 2.92 -38.54 12.67
CA ARG A 143 2.19 -39.33 11.66
C ARG A 143 0.76 -38.77 11.57
N ARG A 144 0.35 -38.32 10.38
CA ARG A 144 -1.08 -38.14 10.09
C ARG A 144 -1.71 -39.54 10.10
N LYS A 145 -2.76 -39.73 10.90
CA LYS A 145 -3.66 -40.87 10.72
C LYS A 145 -4.48 -40.58 9.46
N ILE A 146 -4.41 -41.50 8.50
CA ILE A 146 -5.37 -41.62 7.40
C ILE A 146 -6.64 -42.23 7.99
#